data_AF-A0A9J6BX18-F1
#
_entry.id   AF-A0A9J6BX18-F1
#
_cell.length_a   1.000
_cell.length_b   1.000
_cell.length_c   1.000
_cell.angle_alpha   90.00
_cell.angle_beta   90.00
_cell.angle_gamma   90.00
#
_symmetry.space_group_name_H-M   'P 1'
#
loop_
_entity.id
_entity.type
_entity.pdbx_description
1 polymer ?
#
loop_
_entity_poly.entity_id
_entity_poly.type
_entity_poly.pdbx_seq_one_letter_code
_entity_poly.pdbx_strand_id
1 'polypeptide(L)'
;MIHISLFLSSINIQGFINVNSTTAPYPDVQLMTILYDQFQVDFNIILNDRFGAQPFIPPIAECAILTYCSDAYLACYLKYMTLNLWHPTGTCKMGQSPIDSVVDSNLRVFGVKRGLGTTRTN
;
A
#
# COMPACT_ATOMS: atom_id res chain seq x y z
N MET A 1 16.88 -22.03 -42.14
CA MET A 1 17.98 -21.55 -41.28
C MET A 1 17.88 -20.04 -41.23
N ILE A 2 17.12 -19.50 -40.28
CA ILE A 2 17.20 -18.10 -39.88
C ILE A 2 17.47 -18.16 -38.38
N HIS A 3 18.73 -17.90 -38.05
CA HIS A 3 19.19 -17.67 -36.69
C HIS A 3 18.53 -16.39 -36.18
N ILE A 4 17.69 -16.49 -35.15
CA ILE A 4 17.46 -15.38 -34.22
C ILE A 4 17.99 -15.85 -32.88
N SER A 5 19.30 -15.75 -32.76
CA SER A 5 19.99 -15.72 -31.47
C SER A 5 20.31 -14.25 -31.20
N LEU A 6 20.09 -13.80 -29.96
CA LEU A 6 20.51 -12.51 -29.38
C LEU A 6 19.52 -11.33 -29.51
N PHE A 7 18.42 -11.31 -28.74
CA PHE A 7 17.75 -10.06 -28.31
C PHE A 7 16.86 -10.23 -27.06
N LEU A 8 17.27 -11.06 -26.08
CA LEU A 8 16.53 -11.24 -24.81
C LEU A 8 17.25 -10.65 -23.59
N SER A 9 18.14 -9.68 -23.77
CA SER A 9 18.82 -8.98 -22.67
C SER A 9 18.27 -7.57 -22.39
N SER A 10 17.16 -7.15 -23.00
CA SER A 10 16.75 -5.73 -22.92
C SER A 10 15.26 -5.42 -22.82
N ILE A 11 14.37 -6.41 -22.70
CA ILE A 11 12.94 -6.10 -22.47
C ILE A 11 12.67 -6.17 -20.96
N ASN A 12 12.93 -5.07 -20.27
CA ASN A 12 12.47 -4.87 -18.90
C ASN A 12 11.00 -4.44 -18.95
N ILE A 13 10.08 -5.41 -18.93
CA ILE A 13 8.66 -5.12 -18.77
C ILE A 13 8.39 -5.08 -17.27
N GLN A 14 8.41 -3.89 -16.68
CA GLN A 14 7.95 -3.70 -15.31
C GLN A 14 6.51 -4.21 -15.19
N GLY A 15 6.24 -5.02 -14.16
CA GLY A 15 4.89 -5.52 -13.89
C GLY A 15 3.94 -4.37 -13.56
N PHE A 16 2.71 -4.44 -14.05
CA PHE A 16 1.64 -3.52 -13.64
C PHE A 16 1.28 -3.77 -12.17
N ILE A 17 1.38 -2.72 -11.34
CA ILE A 17 1.10 -2.79 -9.91
C ILE A 17 -0.19 -2.02 -9.63
N ASN A 18 -1.22 -2.73 -9.15
CA ASN A 18 -2.44 -2.13 -8.64
C ASN A 18 -2.61 -2.50 -7.16
N VAL A 19 -2.36 -1.52 -6.28
CA VAL A 19 -2.51 -1.67 -4.82
C VAL A 19 -3.94 -1.48 -4.33
N ASN A 20 -4.84 -0.95 -5.18
CA ASN A 20 -6.23 -0.64 -4.85
C ASN A 20 -6.40 0.22 -3.57
N SER A 21 -5.40 1.07 -3.26
CA SER A 21 -5.37 1.92 -2.07
C SER A 21 -6.42 3.01 -2.22
N THR A 22 -7.34 3.15 -1.26
CA THR A 22 -8.46 4.13 -1.23
C THR A 22 -9.66 3.87 -2.15
N THR A 23 -9.61 2.84 -3.00
CA THR A 23 -10.73 2.44 -3.89
C THR A 23 -11.48 1.22 -3.38
N ALA A 24 -10.92 0.50 -2.41
CA ALA A 24 -11.59 -0.63 -1.78
C ALA A 24 -12.56 -0.17 -0.68
N PRO A 25 -13.72 -0.82 -0.51
CA PRO A 25 -14.67 -0.55 0.58
C PRO A 25 -14.19 -1.10 1.94
N TYR A 26 -12.87 -1.14 2.16
CA TYR A 26 -12.27 -1.62 3.39
C TYR A 26 -12.32 -0.51 4.46
N PRO A 27 -12.14 -0.86 5.75
CA PRO A 27 -12.02 0.12 6.82
C PRO A 27 -10.70 0.92 6.74
N ASP A 28 -9.95 0.87 5.63
CA ASP A 28 -8.68 1.58 5.46
C ASP A 28 -8.89 3.09 5.44
N VAL A 29 -9.85 3.59 4.65
CA VAL A 29 -10.19 5.02 4.65
C VAL A 29 -10.74 5.43 6.02
N GLN A 30 -11.57 4.60 6.65
CA GLN A 30 -12.13 4.87 7.98
C GLN A 30 -11.03 4.95 9.05
N LEU A 31 -10.10 4.01 9.04
CA LEU A 31 -8.96 3.98 9.96
C LEU A 31 -8.06 5.19 9.74
N MET A 32 -7.79 5.55 8.48
CA MET A 32 -6.97 6.72 8.15
C MET A 32 -7.66 8.02 8.59
N THR A 33 -8.98 8.13 8.48
CA THR A 33 -9.75 9.27 9.00
C THR A 33 -9.60 9.39 10.52
N ILE A 34 -9.77 8.28 11.26
CA ILE A 34 -9.62 8.26 12.73
C ILE A 34 -8.19 8.64 13.14
N LEU A 35 -7.18 8.09 12.47
CA LEU A 35 -5.78 8.39 12.76
C LEU A 35 -5.44 9.86 12.45
N TYR A 36 -6.03 10.42 11.40
CA TYR A 36 -5.84 11.83 11.07
C TYR A 36 -6.49 12.74 12.11
N ASP A 37 -7.70 12.41 12.56
CA ASP A 37 -8.38 13.17 13.62
C ASP A 37 -7.58 13.15 14.93
N GLN A 38 -7.08 11.97 15.33
CA GLN A 38 -6.19 11.86 16.49
C GLN A 38 -4.92 12.70 16.32
N PHE A 39 -4.30 12.69 15.14
CA PHE A 39 -3.12 13.51 14.86
C PHE A 39 -3.43 15.01 14.99
N GLN A 40 -4.59 15.48 14.55
CA GLN A 40 -5.00 16.88 14.73
C GLN A 40 -5.17 17.23 16.21
N VAL A 41 -5.80 16.35 16.99
CA VAL A 41 -5.96 16.53 18.44
C VAL A 41 -4.60 16.61 19.14
N ASP A 42 -3.70 15.66 18.85
CA ASP A 42 -2.36 15.63 19.46
C ASP A 42 -1.51 16.85 19.08
N PHE A 43 -1.60 17.27 17.81
CA PHE A 43 -0.91 18.46 17.34
C PHE A 43 -1.41 19.72 18.06
N ASN A 44 -2.72 19.86 18.22
CA ASN A 44 -3.33 21.00 18.91
C ASN A 44 -3.03 21.02 20.41
N ILE A 45 -2.99 19.85 21.07
CA ILE A 45 -2.74 19.78 22.52
C ILE A 45 -1.26 19.95 22.84
N ILE A 46 -0.35 19.35 22.07
CA ILE A 46 1.07 19.29 22.44
C ILE A 46 1.87 20.37 21.72
N LEU A 47 1.70 20.51 20.42
CA LEU A 47 2.57 21.35 19.60
C LEU A 47 2.08 22.80 19.53
N ASN A 48 0.77 23.01 19.45
CA ASN A 48 0.19 24.34 19.47
C ASN A 48 0.32 24.99 20.86
N ASP A 49 -0.11 24.32 21.93
CA ASP A 49 -0.03 24.88 23.29
C ASP A 49 1.42 25.21 23.73
N ARG A 50 2.38 24.32 23.42
CA ARG A 50 3.77 24.49 23.86
C ARG A 50 4.62 25.37 22.95
N PHE A 51 4.36 25.36 21.64
CA PHE A 51 5.24 25.98 20.64
C PHE A 51 4.52 26.93 19.68
N GLY A 52 3.21 27.13 19.82
CA GLY A 52 2.40 27.95 18.90
C GLY A 52 2.33 27.37 17.48
N ALA A 53 2.71 26.10 17.29
CA ALA A 53 2.72 25.48 15.97
C ALA A 53 1.29 25.31 15.45
N GLN A 54 1.10 25.58 14.15
CA GLN A 54 -0.17 25.35 13.45
C GLN A 54 0.01 24.27 12.38
N PRO A 55 -0.95 23.34 12.20
CA PRO A 55 -0.85 22.35 11.15
C PRO A 55 -0.97 23.03 9.79
N PHE A 56 -0.01 22.78 8.91
CA PHE A 56 -0.12 23.18 7.51
C PHE A 56 -0.97 22.16 6.75
N ILE A 57 -2.01 22.65 6.08
CA ILE A 57 -2.98 21.82 5.36
C ILE A 57 -2.95 22.24 3.89
N PRO A 58 -2.23 21.49 3.04
CA PRO A 58 -2.25 21.68 1.60
C PRO A 58 -3.68 21.85 1.06
N PRO A 59 -3.97 22.94 0.32
CA PRO A 59 -5.30 23.10 -0.26
C PRO A 59 -5.49 22.12 -1.42
N ILE A 60 -6.59 21.38 -1.39
CA ILE A 60 -7.01 20.46 -2.45
C ILE A 60 -8.33 20.96 -3.03
N ALA A 61 -8.30 21.41 -4.28
CA ALA A 61 -9.43 22.09 -4.91
C ALA A 61 -10.69 21.23 -4.94
N GLU A 62 -10.51 19.92 -5.19
CA GLU A 62 -11.59 18.93 -5.27
C GLU A 62 -12.29 18.71 -3.93
N CYS A 63 -11.59 18.95 -2.81
CA CYS A 63 -12.14 18.76 -1.46
C CYS A 63 -12.65 20.08 -0.84
N ALA A 64 -12.37 21.23 -1.45
CA ALA A 64 -12.71 22.55 -0.90
C ALA A 64 -14.22 22.81 -0.77
N ILE A 65 -15.05 22.07 -1.51
CA ILE A 65 -16.51 22.15 -1.42
C ILE A 65 -17.08 21.51 -0.15
N LEU A 66 -16.27 20.71 0.57
CA LEU A 66 -16.67 19.96 1.74
C LEU A 66 -16.30 20.73 3.01
N THR A 67 -17.09 20.56 4.07
CA THR A 67 -16.79 21.13 5.37
C THR A 67 -15.46 20.60 5.87
N TYR A 68 -14.53 21.51 6.14
CA TYR A 68 -13.21 21.18 6.67
C TYR A 68 -13.32 20.28 7.92
N CYS A 69 -12.45 19.27 8.01
CA CYS A 69 -12.46 18.22 9.04
C CYS A 69 -13.74 17.35 9.15
N SER A 70 -14.69 17.42 8.22
CA SER A 70 -15.75 16.41 8.16
C SER A 70 -15.23 15.07 7.63
N ASP A 71 -15.90 13.96 7.95
CA ASP A 71 -15.56 12.62 7.41
C ASP A 71 -15.48 12.60 5.89
N ALA A 72 -16.39 13.33 5.21
CA ALA A 72 -16.39 13.46 3.77
C ALA A 72 -15.16 14.22 3.26
N TYR A 73 -14.79 15.31 3.92
CA TYR A 73 -13.59 16.08 3.61
C TYR A 73 -12.33 15.22 3.80
N LEU A 74 -12.21 14.53 4.93
CA LEU A 74 -11.06 13.67 5.23
C LEU A 74 -10.95 12.51 4.25
N ALA A 75 -12.06 11.85 3.91
CA ALA A 75 -12.08 10.79 2.90
C ALA A 75 -11.67 11.30 1.51
N CYS A 76 -12.07 12.52 1.13
CA CYS A 76 -11.62 13.17 -0.11
C CYS A 76 -10.12 13.48 -0.04
N TYR A 77 -9.68 14.09 1.05
CA TYR A 77 -8.31 14.55 1.26
C TYR A 77 -7.29 13.40 1.24
N LEU A 78 -7.64 12.28 1.89
CA LEU A 78 -6.82 11.06 1.93
C LEU A 78 -6.56 10.47 0.54
N LYS A 79 -7.51 10.57 -0.41
CA LYS A 79 -7.29 10.08 -1.78
C LYS A 79 -6.10 10.73 -2.48
N TYR A 80 -5.80 11.98 -2.14
CA TYR A 80 -4.74 12.76 -2.78
C TYR A 80 -3.45 12.79 -1.94
N MET A 81 -3.56 12.67 -0.63
CA MET A 81 -2.43 12.77 0.29
C MET A 81 -1.87 11.42 0.74
N THR A 82 -2.62 10.32 0.55
CA THR A 82 -2.12 8.97 0.85
C THR A 82 -1.04 8.57 -0.15
N LEU A 83 0.03 7.99 0.39
CA LEU A 83 1.18 7.47 -0.35
C LEU A 83 1.45 6.03 0.05
N ASN A 84 2.11 5.28 -0.82
CA ASN A 84 2.60 3.96 -0.45
C ASN A 84 3.82 4.12 0.47
N LEU A 85 3.88 3.30 1.52
CA LEU A 85 5.01 3.26 2.44
C LEU A 85 6.07 2.23 2.02
N TRP A 86 6.08 1.79 0.75
CA TRP A 86 7.01 0.77 0.25
C TRP A 86 6.98 -0.59 0.96
N HIS A 87 5.82 -0.99 1.50
CA HIS A 87 5.61 -2.31 2.13
C HIS A 87 4.62 -3.22 1.35
N PRO A 88 4.81 -3.48 0.03
CA PRO A 88 3.97 -4.45 -0.67
C PRO A 88 4.28 -5.85 -0.14
N THR A 89 3.25 -6.57 0.30
CA THR A 89 3.36 -7.94 0.81
C THR A 89 2.23 -8.80 0.28
N GLY A 90 2.32 -10.13 0.43
CA GLY A 90 1.23 -11.05 0.08
C GLY A 90 1.08 -11.40 -1.40
N THR A 91 1.95 -10.92 -2.30
CA THR A 91 1.94 -11.27 -3.73
C THR A 91 2.14 -12.77 -4.00
N CYS A 92 2.82 -13.48 -3.10
CA CYS A 92 2.89 -14.94 -3.04
C CYS A 92 2.46 -15.42 -1.66
N LYS A 93 1.15 -15.35 -1.39
CA LYS A 93 0.58 -15.70 -0.08
C LYS A 93 1.00 -17.11 0.36
N MET A 94 1.40 -17.21 1.63
CA MET A 94 1.64 -18.46 2.32
C MET A 94 0.34 -19.00 2.93
N GLY A 95 0.09 -20.30 2.81
CA GLY A 95 -1.07 -20.93 3.43
C GLY A 95 -1.10 -22.45 3.25
N GLN A 96 -2.17 -23.07 3.74
CA GLN A 96 -2.25 -24.53 3.87
C GLN A 96 -2.77 -25.23 2.62
N SER A 97 -3.43 -24.50 1.72
CA SER A 97 -4.05 -25.03 0.51
C SER A 97 -3.57 -24.29 -0.75
N PRO A 98 -3.35 -24.98 -1.87
CA PRO A 98 -3.04 -24.34 -3.15
C PRO A 98 -4.23 -23.56 -3.75
N ILE A 99 -5.44 -23.65 -3.17
CA ILE A 99 -6.64 -22.94 -3.64
C ILE A 99 -6.47 -21.42 -3.49
N ASP A 100 -5.87 -20.97 -2.40
CA ASP A 100 -5.84 -19.56 -2.00
C ASP A 100 -4.43 -19.07 -1.64
N SER A 101 -3.41 -19.88 -1.91
CA SER A 101 -2.03 -19.66 -1.47
C SER A 101 -1.05 -20.19 -2.53
N VAL A 102 0.11 -19.53 -2.63
CA VAL A 102 1.17 -19.86 -3.59
C VAL A 102 2.23 -20.77 -2.96
N VAL A 103 2.53 -20.58 -1.68
CA VAL A 103 3.54 -21.34 -0.94
C VAL A 103 2.95 -21.97 0.33
N ASP A 104 3.53 -23.10 0.76
CA ASP A 104 3.21 -23.72 2.04
C ASP A 104 3.98 -23.08 3.22
N SER A 105 3.73 -23.57 4.45
CA SER A 105 4.40 -23.08 5.66
C SER A 105 5.92 -23.29 5.70
N ASN A 106 6.46 -24.10 4.79
CA ASN A 106 7.89 -24.31 4.60
C ASN A 106 8.44 -23.51 3.41
N LEU A 107 7.67 -22.52 2.91
CA LEU A 107 7.99 -21.67 1.77
C LEU A 107 8.21 -22.44 0.46
N ARG A 108 7.58 -23.60 0.31
CA ARG A 108 7.63 -24.38 -0.93
C ARG A 108 6.47 -23.99 -1.82
N VAL A 109 6.75 -23.69 -3.08
CA VAL A 109 5.72 -23.41 -4.09
C VAL A 109 4.90 -24.68 -4.38
N PHE A 110 3.58 -24.57 -4.32
CA PHE A 110 2.70 -25.69 -4.66
C PHE A 110 2.89 -26.13 -6.12
N GLY A 111 2.88 -27.45 -6.37
CA GLY A 111 3.02 -28.02 -7.72
C GLY A 111 4.44 -28.05 -8.29
N VAL A 112 5.45 -27.52 -7.60
CA VAL A 112 6.85 -27.52 -8.06
C VAL A 112 7.67 -28.57 -7.32
N LYS A 113 8.27 -29.52 -8.06
CA LYS A 113 9.01 -30.66 -7.47
C LYS A 113 10.47 -30.38 -7.12
N ARG A 114 11.09 -29.31 -7.63
CA ARG A 114 12.50 -28.97 -7.37
C ARG A 114 12.69 -27.46 -7.13
N GLY A 115 13.05 -27.12 -5.90
CA GLY A 115 13.84 -25.96 -5.46
C GLY A 115 13.55 -24.58 -6.06
N LEU A 116 12.37 -24.03 -5.84
CA LEU A 116 12.13 -22.58 -5.85
C LEU A 116 11.33 -22.25 -4.59
N GLY A 117 12.05 -21.95 -3.51
CA GLY A 117 11.55 -21.86 -2.14
C GLY A 117 12.72 -22.18 -1.23
N THR A 118 13.15 -21.20 -0.42
CA THR A 118 14.45 -21.12 0.26
C THR A 118 15.10 -22.49 0.48
N THR A 119 16.02 -22.86 -0.41
CA THR A 119 16.83 -24.06 -0.22
C THR A 119 17.66 -23.81 1.02
N ARG A 120 17.39 -24.57 2.08
CA ARG A 120 18.32 -24.73 3.20
C ARG A 120 19.64 -25.19 2.61
N THR A 121 20.59 -24.28 2.43
CA THR A 121 21.98 -24.66 2.18
C THR A 121 22.44 -25.39 3.43
N ASN A 122 22.75 -26.68 3.30
CA ASN A 122 23.56 -27.38 4.29
C ASN A 122 24.94 -26.75 4.34
#